data_AF-A0A5C5W6I3-F1
#
_entry.id   AF-A0A5C5W6I3-F1
#
_cell.length_a   1.000
_cell.length_b   1.000
_cell.length_c   1.000
_cell.angle_alpha   90.00
_cell.angle_beta   90.00
_cell.angle_gamma   90.00
#
_symmetry.space_group_name_H-M   'P 1'
#
loop_
_entity.id
_entity.type
_entity.pdbx_description
1 polymer ?
#
loop_
_entity_poly.entity_id
_entity_poly.type
_entity_poly.pdbx_seq_one_letter_code
_entity_poly.pdbx_strand_id
1 'polypeptide(L)'
;MIRAADFVWVDWNLNKIDAHGLSISEVEFAWRYRFGDEPDEHPIRGQFFRSYGPCPSGRVIRIIWRWNSDAVADRVFVLSAHGNWSVR
;
A
#
# COMPACT_ATOMS: atom_id res chain seq x y z
N MET A 1 17.28 9.45 2.04
CA MET A 1 16.71 8.76 3.22
C MET A 1 15.21 8.99 3.17
N ILE A 2 14.44 8.05 2.62
CA ILE A 2 12.98 8.21 2.49
C ILE A 2 12.41 8.00 3.90
N ARG A 3 11.88 9.08 4.49
CA ARG A 3 11.16 9.05 5.77
C ARG A 3 10.00 8.05 5.61
N ALA A 4 9.71 7.26 6.65
CA ALA A 4 8.50 6.44 6.66
C ALA A 4 7.34 7.33 6.18
N ALA A 5 6.68 6.96 5.10
CA ALA A 5 5.54 7.75 4.64
C ALA A 5 4.53 7.75 5.79
N ASP A 6 4.06 8.93 6.20
CA ASP A 6 2.98 9.01 7.18
C ASP A 6 1.74 8.42 6.51
N PHE A 7 1.42 7.17 6.84
CA PHE A 7 0.21 6.52 6.35
C PHE A 7 -1.00 7.20 6.95
N VAL A 8 -1.97 7.48 6.11
CA VAL A 8 -3.31 7.86 6.58
C VAL A 8 -4.17 6.61 6.52
N TRP A 9 -4.24 5.92 7.65
CA TRP A 9 -5.14 4.79 7.85
C TRP A 9 -6.53 5.32 8.22
N VAL A 10 -7.54 5.02 7.42
CA VAL A 10 -8.94 5.14 7.85
C VAL A 10 -9.58 3.76 7.93
N ASP A 11 -10.68 3.63 8.67
CA ASP A 11 -11.35 2.35 8.96
C ASP A 11 -11.61 1.52 7.70
N TRP A 12 -11.96 2.18 6.60
CA TRP A 12 -12.18 1.52 5.33
C TRP A 12 -10.90 0.87 4.74
N ASN A 13 -9.72 1.49 4.90
CA ASN A 13 -8.45 0.90 4.50
C ASN A 13 -8.10 -0.28 5.41
N LEU A 14 -8.33 -0.14 6.72
CA LEU A 14 -8.06 -1.17 7.72
C LEU A 14 -8.90 -2.43 7.46
N ASN A 15 -10.19 -2.28 7.18
CA ASN A 15 -11.06 -3.40 6.86
C ASN A 15 -10.63 -4.16 5.59
N LYS A 16 -10.06 -3.45 4.61
CA LYS A 16 -9.59 -4.08 3.37
C LYS A 16 -8.30 -4.89 3.58
N ILE A 17 -7.33 -4.35 4.32
CA ILE A 17 -6.10 -5.09 4.60
C ILE A 17 -6.40 -6.34 5.43
N ASP A 18 -7.31 -6.22 6.41
CA ASP A 18 -7.75 -7.34 7.25
C ASP A 18 -8.47 -8.42 6.42
N ALA A 19 -9.37 -8.01 5.51
CA ALA A 19 -10.03 -8.92 4.57
C ALA A 19 -9.06 -9.70 3.65
N HIS A 20 -7.83 -9.20 3.46
CA HIS A 20 -6.76 -9.87 2.72
C HIS A 20 -5.77 -10.64 3.61
N GLY A 21 -6.06 -10.74 4.92
CA GLY A 21 -5.21 -11.37 5.92
C GLY A 21 -3.86 -10.68 6.02
N LEU A 22 -3.86 -9.34 6.01
CA LEU A 22 -2.67 -8.51 6.15
C LEU A 22 -2.80 -7.62 7.39
N SER A 23 -1.70 -7.51 8.13
CA SER A 23 -1.57 -6.54 9.21
C SER A 23 -1.05 -5.18 8.71
N ILE A 24 -1.30 -4.12 9.48
CA ILE A 24 -0.72 -2.78 9.22
C ILE A 24 0.81 -2.90 9.08
N SER A 25 1.46 -3.58 10.02
CA SER A 25 2.91 -3.73 10.03
C SER A 25 3.46 -4.45 8.79
N GLU A 26 2.74 -5.45 8.25
CA GLU A 26 3.12 -6.08 6.99
C GLU A 26 3.07 -5.11 5.81
N VAL A 27 2.03 -4.26 5.76
CA VAL A 27 1.90 -3.26 4.69
C VAL A 27 2.96 -2.17 4.79
N GLU A 28 3.25 -1.69 6.01
CA GLU A 28 4.31 -0.71 6.24
C GLU A 28 5.70 -1.26 5.91
N PHE A 29 5.95 -2.53 6.26
CA PHE A 29 7.18 -3.21 5.87
C PHE A 29 7.30 -3.33 4.35
N ALA A 30 6.26 -3.85 3.68
CA ALA A 30 6.24 -3.97 2.23
C ALA A 30 6.43 -2.63 1.53
N TRP A 31 5.83 -1.56 2.05
CA TRP A 31 6.00 -0.20 1.53
C TRP A 31 7.44 0.30 1.60
N ARG A 32 8.12 0.03 2.72
CA ARG A 32 9.52 0.42 2.94
C ARG A 32 10.46 -0.26 1.93
N TYR A 33 10.14 -1.48 1.51
CA TYR A 33 10.93 -2.29 0.58
C TYR A 33 10.26 -2.46 -0.78
N ARG A 34 9.37 -1.52 -1.15
CA ARG A 34 8.58 -1.66 -2.37
C ARG A 34 9.42 -1.47 -3.63
N PHE A 35 8.91 -2.00 -4.72
CA PHE A 35 9.42 -1.86 -6.07
C PHE A 35 8.25 -1.74 -7.05
N GLY A 36 8.51 -1.06 -8.18
CA GLY A 36 7.49 -0.64 -9.12
C GLY A 36 6.65 0.51 -8.54
N ASP A 37 6.49 1.58 -9.30
CA ASP A 37 5.61 2.71 -8.97
C ASP A 37 4.90 3.10 -10.29
N GLU A 38 3.92 2.30 -10.68
CA GLU A 38 3.24 2.41 -11.98
C GLU A 38 1.85 3.00 -11.80
N PRO A 39 1.36 3.84 -12.72
CA PRO A 39 -0.03 4.27 -12.70
C PRO A 39 -1.00 3.07 -12.70
N ASP A 40 -2.06 3.17 -11.91
CA ASP A 40 -3.09 2.14 -11.83
C ASP A 40 -4.48 2.72 -12.08
N GLU A 41 -5.31 1.96 -12.78
CA GLU A 41 -6.71 2.31 -13.00
C GLU A 41 -7.54 1.80 -11.81
N HIS A 42 -8.19 2.71 -11.08
CA HIS A 42 -9.02 2.37 -9.93
C HIS A 42 -10.43 2.99 -10.09
N PRO A 43 -11.52 2.32 -9.66
CA PRO A 43 -12.90 2.80 -9.84
C PRO A 43 -13.26 4.09 -9.08
N ILE A 44 -12.35 4.59 -8.24
CA ILE A 44 -12.54 5.85 -7.51
C ILE A 44 -11.89 6.95 -8.34
N ARG A 45 -12.47 8.15 -8.39
CA ARG A 45 -11.81 9.28 -9.08
C ARG A 45 -10.50 9.68 -8.40
N GLY A 46 -9.45 9.88 -9.20
CA GLY A 46 -8.13 10.31 -8.75
C GLY A 46 -7.01 9.65 -9.54
N GLN A 47 -5.76 10.01 -9.23
CA GLN A 47 -4.58 9.33 -9.73
C GLN A 47 -4.15 8.28 -8.70
N PHE A 48 -4.00 7.03 -9.15
CA PHE A 48 -3.58 5.92 -8.33
C PHE A 48 -2.33 5.30 -8.91
N PHE A 49 -1.60 4.65 -8.02
CA PHE A 49 -0.38 3.94 -8.34
C PHE A 49 -0.45 2.54 -7.75
N ARG A 50 0.24 1.63 -8.40
CA ARG A 50 0.52 0.30 -7.89
C ARG A 50 2.01 0.16 -7.64
N SER A 51 2.31 -0.46 -6.51
CA SER A 51 3.64 -0.94 -6.16
C SER A 51 3.55 -2.37 -5.65
N TYR A 52 4.68 -3.04 -5.56
CA TYR A 52 4.79 -4.37 -4.98
C TYR A 52 5.81 -4.35 -3.85
N GLY A 53 5.62 -5.13 -2.80
CA GLY A 53 6.58 -5.19 -1.70
C GLY A 53 6.57 -6.54 -0.99
N PRO A 54 7.74 -6.99 -0.50
CA PRO A 54 7.83 -8.21 0.29
C PRO A 54 7.27 -7.99 1.70
N CYS A 55 6.67 -9.02 2.29
CA CYS A 55 6.27 -9.06 3.69
C CYS A 55 7.24 -9.94 4.50
N PRO A 56 7.35 -9.75 5.82
CA PRO A 56 8.13 -10.63 6.69
C PRO A 56 7.66 -12.10 6.64
N SER A 57 6.39 -12.33 6.29
CA SER A 57 5.82 -13.65 6.04
C SER A 57 6.34 -14.34 4.77
N GLY A 58 7.19 -13.67 3.97
CA GLY A 58 7.70 -14.18 2.69
C GLY A 58 6.76 -13.97 1.50
N ARG A 59 5.56 -13.44 1.73
CA ARG A 59 4.60 -13.06 0.67
C ARG A 59 5.07 -11.79 -0.06
N VAL A 60 4.71 -11.65 -1.33
CA VAL A 60 4.73 -10.35 -2.00
C VAL A 60 3.30 -9.82 -2.08
N ILE A 61 3.11 -8.56 -1.70
CA ILE A 61 1.81 -7.90 -1.77
C ILE A 61 1.85 -6.79 -2.83
N ARG A 62 0.77 -6.66 -3.59
CA ARG A 62 0.51 -5.45 -4.37
C ARG A 62 -0.09 -4.41 -3.43
N ILE A 63 0.38 -3.17 -3.53
CA ILE A 63 -0.10 -2.01 -2.77
C ILE A 63 -0.69 -1.03 -3.77
N ILE A 64 -1.99 -0.74 -3.66
CA ILE A 64 -2.65 0.32 -4.44
C ILE A 64 -2.71 1.56 -3.57
N TRP A 65 -2.20 2.67 -4.06
CA TRP A 65 -2.06 3.88 -3.27
C TRP A 65 -2.22 5.17 -4.07
N ARG A 66 -2.36 6.28 -3.36
CA ARG A 66 -2.31 7.63 -3.92
C ARG A 66 -1.66 8.60 -2.95
N TRP A 67 -1.12 9.70 -3.47
CA TRP A 67 -0.73 10.85 -2.65
C TRP A 67 -1.97 11.52 -2.07
N ASN A 68 -1.85 12.01 -0.83
CA ASN A 68 -2.86 12.89 -0.28
C ASN A 68 -2.88 14.22 -1.09
N SER A 69 -4.06 14.67 -1.50
CA SER A 69 -4.22 15.91 -2.28
C SER A 69 -4.19 17.17 -1.43
N ASP A 70 -4.27 17.06 -0.11
CA ASP A 70 -4.13 18.21 0.79
C ASP A 70 -2.66 18.60 0.92
N ALA A 71 -2.38 19.88 0.68
CA ALA A 71 -1.08 20.50 0.42
C ALA A 71 -0.02 20.42 1.54
N VAL A 72 -0.15 19.50 2.50
CA VAL A 72 0.78 19.34 3.61
C VAL A 72 1.18 17.87 3.75
N ALA A 73 2.40 17.60 3.28
CA ALA A 73 3.20 16.39 3.44
C ALA A 73 2.93 15.22 2.47
N ASP A 74 4.03 14.55 2.10
CA ASP A 74 4.17 13.34 1.30
C ASP A 74 3.48 12.12 1.95
N ARG A 75 2.18 12.24 2.22
CA ARG A 75 1.39 11.21 2.89
C ARG A 75 0.79 10.26 1.88
N VAL A 76 0.78 8.99 2.24
CA VAL A 76 0.37 7.89 1.36
C VAL A 76 -0.94 7.31 1.88
N PHE A 77 -1.93 7.25 1.01
CA PHE A 77 -3.16 6.52 1.24
C PHE A 77 -3.05 5.13 0.61
N VAL A 78 -3.05 4.06 1.40
CA VAL A 78 -3.07 2.69 0.88
C VAL A 78 -4.51 2.22 0.74
N LEU A 79 -5.06 2.25 -0.48
CA LEU A 79 -6.44 1.88 -0.75
C LEU A 79 -6.70 0.38 -0.69
N SER A 80 -5.71 -0.44 -0.99
CA SER A 80 -5.81 -1.90 -0.91
C SER A 80 -4.41 -2.52 -0.90
N ALA A 81 -4.29 -3.66 -0.24
CA ALA A 81 -3.14 -4.54 -0.41
C ALA A 81 -3.61 -5.99 -0.55
N HIS A 82 -3.08 -6.72 -1.53
CA HIS A 82 -3.44 -8.12 -1.74
C HIS A 82 -2.20 -8.95 -2.02
N GLY A 83 -2.13 -10.13 -1.40
CA GLY A 83 -1.07 -11.10 -1.66
C GLY A 83 -1.26 -11.70 -3.04
N ASN A 84 -0.28 -11.51 -3.90
CA ASN A 84 -0.17 -12.26 -5.14
C ASN A 84 1.17 -12.99 -5.08
N TRP A 85 1.08 -14.32 -5.14
CA TRP A 85 2.20 -15.26 -5.18
C TRP A 85 2.81 -15.62 -3.80
N SER A 86 2.64 -16.89 -3.44
CA SER A 86 3.59 -17.62 -2.60
C SER A 86 4.77 -18.00 -3.48
N VAL A 87 5.95 -17.43 -3.22
CA VAL A 87 7.20 -17.91 -3.84
C VAL A 87 7.43 -19.31 -3.27
N ARG A 88 7.31 -20.34 -4.11
CA ARG A 88 7.74 -21.70 -3.78
C ARG A 88 9.26 -21.78 -3.80
#